data_AF-A0A5K1B5C3-F1
#
_entry.id   AF-A0A5K1B5C3-F1
#
_cell.length_a   1.000
_cell.length_b   1.000
_cell.length_c   1.000
_cell.angle_alpha   90.00
_cell.angle_beta   90.00
_cell.angle_gamma   90.00
#
_symmetry.space_group_name_H-M   'P 1'
#
loop_
_entity.id
_entity.type
_entity.pdbx_description
1 polymer ?
#
loop_
_entity_poly.entity_id
_entity_poly.type
_entity_poly.pdbx_seq_one_letter_code
_entity_poly.pdbx_strand_id
1 'polypeptide(L)' 'VNLLLTTDVAEEGIDVHNCSCVIRFDLPKSVRSYIQSRGRARYADSLYVLMLE' A
#
# COMPACT_ATOMS: atom_id res chain seq x y z
N VAL A 1 -6.45 -6.01 -16.61
CA VAL A 1 -6.58 -5.07 -15.47
C VAL A 1 -5.77 -5.65 -14.32
N ASN A 2 -4.87 -4.88 -13.72
CA ASN A 2 -4.01 -5.33 -12.61
C ASN A 2 -4.40 -4.56 -11.34
N LEU A 3 -5.35 -5.10 -10.58
CA LEU A 3 -5.87 -4.52 -9.33
C LEU A 3 -5.84 -5.58 -8.24
N LEU A 4 -5.28 -5.25 -7.08
CA LEU A 4 -5.29 -6.10 -5.89
C LEU A 4 -6.09 -5.38 -4.79
N LEU A 5 -7.09 -6.07 -4.25
CA LEU A 5 -7.83 -5.64 -3.07
C LEU A 5 -7.47 -6.58 -1.92
N THR A 6 -7.04 -6.00 -0.80
CA THR A 6 -6.57 -6.80 0.34
C THR A 6 -6.74 -6.08 1.67
N THR A 7 -6.75 -6.86 2.74
CA THR A 7 -6.61 -6.38 4.12
C THR A 7 -5.14 -6.19 4.50
N ASP A 8 -4.90 -5.62 5.69
CA ASP A 8 -3.58 -5.36 6.27
C ASP A 8 -2.71 -6.63 6.43
N VAL A 9 -3.33 -7.82 6.47
CA VAL A 9 -2.62 -9.12 6.51
C VAL A 9 -1.70 -9.32 5.30
N ALA A 10 -2.02 -8.78 4.13
CA ALA A 10 -1.18 -8.93 2.94
C ALA A 10 -0.02 -7.93 2.82
N GLU A 11 0.12 -7.02 3.78
CA GLU A 11 1.25 -6.08 3.79
C GLU A 11 2.59 -6.80 3.97
N GLU A 12 2.55 -7.98 4.60
CA GLU A 12 3.72 -8.79 4.93
C GLU A 12 3.59 -10.21 4.38
N GLY A 13 4.72 -10.80 3.97
CA GLY A 13 4.77 -12.20 3.52
C GLY A 13 4.26 -12.43 2.09
N ILE A 14 3.48 -11.51 1.51
CA ILE A 14 3.08 -11.55 0.10
C ILE A 14 4.04 -10.71 -0.75
N ASP A 15 4.55 -11.33 -1.82
CA ASP A 15 5.36 -10.65 -2.82
C ASP A 15 4.48 -9.82 -3.77
N VAL A 16 4.15 -8.60 -3.33
CA VAL A 16 3.44 -7.62 -4.16
C VAL A 16 4.44 -6.83 -4.99
N HIS A 17 4.33 -6.93 -6.31
CA HIS A 17 5.10 -6.12 -7.25
C HIS A 17 4.86 -4.62 -7.00
N ASN A 18 5.76 -3.78 -7.50
CA ASN A 18 5.59 -2.33 -7.38
C ASN A 18 4.30 -1.84 -8.05
N CYS A 19 3.54 -1.04 -7.32
CA CYS A 19 2.30 -0.46 -7.76
C CYS A 19 2.52 0.98 -8.23
N SER A 20 1.83 1.39 -9.29
CA SER A 20 1.71 2.81 -9.67
C SER A 20 0.78 3.58 -8.74
N CYS A 21 -0.07 2.89 -7.97
CA CYS A 21 -0.98 3.48 -7.01
C CYS A 21 -1.22 2.51 -5.84
N VAL A 22 -1.14 3.02 -4.62
CA VAL A 22 -1.54 2.33 -3.38
C VAL A 22 -2.56 3.21 -2.67
N ILE A 23 -3.74 2.65 -2.41
CA ILE A 23 -4.81 3.34 -1.69
C ILE A 23 -5.03 2.60 -0.38
N ARG A 24 -4.86 3.31 0.73
CA ARG A 24 -5.25 2.83 2.05
C ARG A 24 -6.55 3.47 2.46
N PHE A 25 -7.55 2.64 2.76
CA PHE A 25 -8.85 3.09 3.27
C PHE A 25 -8.80 3.53 4.74
N ASP A 26 -7.81 3.03 5.48
CA ASP A 26 -7.59 3.36 6.89
C ASP A 26 -6.15 3.79 7.15
N LEU A 27 -5.98 4.54 8.24
CA LEU A 27 -4.67 4.88 8.79
C LEU A 27 -3.84 3.60 9.06
N PRO A 28 -2.53 3.59 8.76
CA PRO A 28 -1.66 2.48 9.10
C PRO A 28 -1.64 2.25 10.62
N LYS A 29 -1.86 1.01 11.06
CA LYS A 29 -1.90 0.65 12.49
C LYS A 29 -0.52 0.70 13.17
N SER A 30 0.55 0.77 12.39
CA SER A 30 1.93 0.84 12.89
C SER A 30 2.85 1.53 11.89
N VAL A 31 4.02 1.99 12.37
CA VAL A 31 5.09 2.52 11.51
C VAL A 31 5.53 1.48 10.47
N ARG A 32 5.57 0.21 10.86
CA ARG A 32 5.91 -0.90 9.96
C ARG A 32 4.91 -0.98 8.81
N SER A 33 3.62 -0.97 9.11
CA SER A 33 2.53 -1.00 8.12
C SER A 33 2.64 0.17 7.14
N TYR A 34 2.94 1.36 7.65
CA TYR A 34 3.18 2.54 6.82
C TYR A 34 4.37 2.36 5.87
N ILE A 35 5.52 1.91 6.38
CA ILE A 35 6.74 1.72 5.57
C ILE A 35 6.51 0.66 4.49
N GLN A 36 5.90 -0.48 4.84
CA GLN A 36 5.68 -1.58 3.91
C GLN A 36 4.69 -1.20 2.80
N SER A 37 3.56 -0.61 3.16
CA SER A 37 2.56 -0.17 2.17
C SER A 37 3.07 0.97 1.29
N ARG A 38 3.80 1.95 1.85
CA ARG A 38 4.45 3.01 1.06
C ARG A 38 5.55 2.46 0.14
N GLY A 39 6.28 1.43 0.57
CA GLY A 39 7.29 0.75 -0.23
C GLY A 39 6.75 0.10 -1.52
N ARG A 40 5.44 -0.19 -1.58
CA ARG A 40 4.79 -0.68 -2.80
C ARG A 40 4.58 0.44 -3.84
N ALA A 41 4.46 1.69 -3.41
CA ALA A 41 4.41 2.88 -4.27
C ALA A 41 5.77 3.64 -4.22
N ARG A 42 6.83 3.03 -4.78
CA ARG A 42 8.20 3.57 -4.76
C ARG A 42 8.71 4.16 -6.07
N TYR A 43 7.93 4.09 -7.15
CA TYR A 43 8.30 4.75 -8.41
C TYR A 43 8.08 6.27 -8.30
N ALA A 44 8.87 7.06 -9.04
CA ALA A 44 8.85 8.53 -8.96
C ALA A 44 7.43 9.12 -9.14
N ASP A 45 6.62 8.53 -10.02
CA ASP A 45 5.24 8.98 -10.32
C ASP A 45 4.16 8.09 -9.68
N SER A 46 4.53 7.25 -8.71
CA SER A 46 3.54 6.43 -8.01
C SER A 46 2.80 7.21 -6.93
N LEU A 47 1.52 6.90 -6.78
CA LEU A 47 0.64 7.54 -5.81
C LEU A 47 0.52 6.68 -4.56
N TYR A 48 0.67 7.30 -3.40
CA TYR A 48 0.33 6.71 -2.11
C TYR A 48 -0.75 7.56 -1.46
N VAL A 49 -1.98 7.06 -1.46
CA VAL A 49 -3.16 7.78 -1.00
C VAL A 49 -3.63 7.20 0.33
N LEU A 50 -3.76 8.07 1.33
CA LEU A 50 -4.47 7.80 2.57
C LEU A 50 -5.88 8.38 2.41
N MET A 51 -6.89 7.52 2.34
CA MET A 51 -8.27 7.96 2.44
C MET A 51 -8.56 8.19 3.93
N LEU A 52 -8.99 9.40 4.25
CA LEU A 52 -9.48 9.79 5.57
C LEU A 52 -10.97 10.08 5.41
N GLU A 53 -11.78 9.64 6.37
CA GLU A 53 -13.19 10.04 6.47
C GLU A 53 -13.32 11.53 6.82
#